data_AF-A0A1I1ZQ05-F1
#
_entry.id   AF-A0A1I1ZQ05-F1
#
_cell.length_a   1.000
_cell.length_b   1.000
_cell.length_c   1.000
_cell.angle_alpha   90.00
_cell.angle_beta   90.00
_cell.angle_gamma   90.00
#
_symmetry.space_group_name_H-M   'P 1'
#
loop_
_entity.id
_entity.type
_entity.pdbx_description
1 polymer ?
#
loop_
_entity_poly.entity_id
_entity_poly.type
_entity_poly.pdbx_seq_one_letter_code
_entity_poly.pdbx_strand_id
1 'polypeptide(L)'
;MQDKQSLEFILKKVTVFLGLLVILSLLVQANSVMAHATLVKSDPPRRAALSSPPKQIQLWFNEKIEGAYASVTVLDSNKNPITENSPEVVPDDPKSVVLNIPQIEPGRYTVQYRVMSVDGHVIESGFDFSVKK
;
A
#
# COMPACT_ATOMS: atom_id res chain seq x y z
N MET A 1 60.47 15.92 -25.28
CA MET A 1 60.36 14.77 -24.34
C MET A 1 59.45 15.08 -23.15
N GLN A 2 59.45 16.31 -22.63
CA GLN A 2 58.64 16.76 -21.48
C GLN A 2 57.11 16.81 -21.74
N ASP A 3 56.71 17.07 -22.99
CA ASP A 3 55.30 17.25 -23.40
C ASP A 3 54.48 15.95 -23.45
N LYS A 4 55.16 14.80 -23.66
CA LYS A 4 54.50 13.49 -23.67
C LYS A 4 54.19 13.02 -22.25
N GLN A 5 55.06 13.34 -21.28
CA GLN A 5 54.87 12.99 -19.87
C GLN A 5 53.77 13.83 -19.20
N SER A 6 53.64 15.11 -19.57
CA SER A 6 52.52 15.95 -19.12
C SER A 6 51.18 15.44 -19.67
N LEU A 7 51.12 15.05 -20.95
CA LEU A 7 49.91 14.47 -21.54
C LEU A 7 49.49 13.17 -20.83
N GLU A 8 50.40 12.22 -20.63
CA GLU A 8 50.13 10.96 -19.93
C GLU A 8 49.62 11.20 -18.49
N PHE A 9 50.18 12.19 -17.81
CA PHE A 9 49.75 12.58 -16.47
C PHE A 9 48.33 13.18 -16.45
N ILE A 10 47.99 14.00 -17.44
CA ILE A 10 46.65 14.57 -17.60
C ILE A 10 45.63 13.48 -17.95
N LEU A 11 45.95 12.61 -18.92
CA LEU A 11 45.13 11.47 -19.32
C LEU A 11 44.81 10.56 -18.13
N LYS A 12 45.82 10.20 -17.32
CA LYS A 12 45.63 9.36 -16.13
C LYS A 12 44.70 10.03 -15.11
N LYS A 13 44.82 11.34 -14.89
CA LYS A 13 43.93 12.09 -13.99
C LYS A 13 42.49 12.15 -14.50
N VAL A 14 42.30 12.36 -15.81
CA VAL A 14 40.97 12.36 -16.44
C VAL A 14 40.33 10.98 -16.31
N THR A 15 41.07 9.90 -16.55
CA THR A 15 40.56 8.54 -16.38
C THR A 15 40.17 8.23 -14.94
N VAL A 16 41.00 8.64 -13.96
CA VAL A 16 40.68 8.49 -12.54
C VAL A 16 39.45 9.31 -12.15
N PHE A 17 39.35 10.54 -12.64
CA PHE A 17 38.22 11.43 -12.36
C PHE A 17 36.92 10.91 -12.99
N LEU A 18 36.94 10.45 -14.24
CA LEU A 18 35.81 9.81 -14.89
C LEU A 18 35.39 8.54 -14.12
N GLY A 19 36.36 7.72 -13.71
CA GLY A 19 36.10 6.54 -12.89
C GLY A 19 35.40 6.89 -11.57
N LEU A 20 35.86 7.95 -10.89
CA LEU A 20 35.25 8.42 -9.65
C LEU A 20 33.81 8.95 -9.87
N LEU A 21 33.58 9.67 -10.98
CA LEU A 21 32.26 10.16 -11.38
C LEU A 21 31.26 9.03 -11.67
N VAL A 22 31.71 7.98 -12.37
CA VAL A 22 30.90 6.80 -12.63
C VAL A 22 30.54 6.09 -11.31
N ILE A 23 31.51 5.89 -10.42
CA ILE A 23 31.27 5.29 -9.09
C ILE A 23 30.28 6.13 -8.28
N LEU A 24 30.44 7.46 -8.27
CA LEU A 24 29.55 8.37 -7.55
C LEU A 24 28.12 8.34 -8.13
N SER A 25 27.98 8.26 -9.45
CA SER A 25 26.67 8.16 -10.11
C SER A 25 25.93 6.86 -9.76
N LEU A 26 26.65 5.75 -9.57
CA LEU A 26 26.08 4.47 -9.16
C LEU A 26 25.59 4.49 -7.70
N LEU A 27 26.25 5.26 -6.82
CA LEU A 27 25.89 5.39 -5.40
C LEU A 27 24.62 6.21 -5.15
N VAL A 28 24.18 7.03 -6.11
CA VAL A 28 22.98 7.90 -5.95
C VAL A 28 21.68 7.19 -6.36
N GLN A 29 21.75 5.92 -6.81
CA GLN A 29 20.56 5.12 -7.10
C GLN A 29 19.89 4.60 -5.82
N ALA A 30 19.28 5.49 -5.04
CA ALA A 30 18.37 5.12 -3.96
C ALA A 30 17.01 4.77 -4.55
N ASN A 31 16.80 3.51 -4.91
CA ASN A 31 15.46 3.01 -5.23
C ASN A 31 14.65 2.95 -3.93
N SER A 32 13.62 3.79 -3.80
CA SER A 32 12.63 3.64 -2.74
C SER A 32 11.82 2.37 -3.00
N VAL A 33 12.19 1.27 -2.35
CA VAL A 33 11.37 0.06 -2.34
C VAL A 33 10.20 0.31 -1.39
N MET A 34 9.00 0.58 -1.94
CA MET A 34 7.76 0.51 -1.17
C MET A 34 7.45 -0.96 -0.90
N ALA A 35 8.02 -1.49 0.19
CA ALA A 35 7.91 -2.91 0.56
C ALA A 35 6.65 -3.25 1.37
N HIS A 36 5.80 -2.28 1.72
CA HIS A 36 4.68 -2.54 2.63
C HIS A 36 3.35 -2.48 1.88
N ALA A 37 2.46 -3.45 2.15
CA ALA A 37 1.07 -3.37 1.74
C ALA A 37 0.46 -2.05 2.23
N THR A 38 -0.16 -1.31 1.33
CA THR A 38 -0.83 -0.03 1.58
C THR A 38 -2.16 -0.05 0.85
N LEU A 39 -3.21 0.43 1.53
CA LEU A 39 -4.55 0.54 0.94
C LEU A 39 -4.56 1.60 -0.18
N VAL A 40 -4.66 1.15 -1.42
CA VAL A 40 -4.69 2.03 -2.60
C VAL A 40 -6.10 2.46 -2.98
N LYS A 41 -7.11 1.63 -2.72
CA LYS A 41 -8.51 1.90 -3.02
C LYS A 41 -9.43 1.18 -2.04
N SER A 42 -10.59 1.75 -1.79
CA SER A 42 -11.68 1.10 -1.06
C SER A 42 -13.01 1.36 -1.77
N ASP A 43 -13.93 0.42 -1.61
CA ASP A 43 -15.35 0.58 -1.91
C ASP A 43 -16.15 0.10 -0.70
N PRO A 44 -16.87 0.97 0.01
CA PRO A 44 -17.04 2.41 -0.23
C PRO A 44 -15.73 3.22 -0.18
N PRO A 45 -15.63 4.34 -0.93
CA PRO A 45 -14.50 5.24 -0.80
C PRO A 45 -14.36 5.80 0.62
N ARG A 46 -13.12 6.04 1.06
CA ARG A 46 -12.85 6.66 2.36
C ARG A 46 -13.58 7.99 2.50
N ARG A 47 -14.32 8.15 3.60
CA ARG A 47 -15.18 9.31 3.94
C ARG A 47 -16.35 9.53 2.99
N ALA A 48 -16.78 8.49 2.25
CA ALA A 48 -17.96 8.57 1.40
C ALA A 48 -19.24 8.85 2.21
N ALA A 49 -20.16 9.57 1.59
CA ALA A 49 -21.53 9.78 2.05
C ALA A 49 -22.49 9.15 1.04
N LEU A 50 -22.79 7.87 1.27
CA LEU A 50 -23.58 7.02 0.38
C LEU A 50 -25.06 7.37 0.46
N SER A 51 -25.75 7.31 -0.67
CA SER A 51 -27.21 7.42 -0.76
C SER A 51 -27.93 6.11 -0.44
N SER A 52 -27.23 4.98 -0.45
CA SER A 52 -27.79 3.66 -0.13
C SER A 52 -26.75 2.81 0.61
N PRO A 53 -27.19 1.91 1.50
CA PRO A 53 -26.31 0.94 2.16
C PRO A 53 -25.51 0.09 1.14
N PRO A 54 -24.19 -0.08 1.32
CA PRO A 54 -23.42 -1.04 0.54
C PRO A 54 -23.72 -2.46 1.01
N LYS A 55 -23.51 -3.45 0.14
CA LYS A 55 -23.66 -4.88 0.47
C LYS A 55 -22.34 -5.51 0.92
N GLN A 56 -21.22 -4.88 0.60
CA GLN A 56 -19.89 -5.36 0.89
C GLN A 56 -18.93 -4.19 1.10
N ILE A 57 -17.82 -4.48 1.76
CA ILE A 57 -16.63 -3.66 1.78
C ILE A 57 -15.57 -4.37 0.93
N GLN A 58 -14.99 -3.68 -0.04
CA GLN A 58 -13.85 -4.18 -0.80
C GLN A 58 -12.66 -3.26 -0.63
N LEU A 59 -11.51 -3.85 -0.32
CA LEU A 59 -10.24 -3.16 -0.11
C LEU A 59 -9.25 -3.64 -1.16
N TRP A 60 -8.49 -2.72 -1.74
CA TRP A 60 -7.40 -3.02 -2.67
C TRP A 60 -6.09 -2.49 -2.12
N PHE A 61 -5.05 -3.30 -2.25
CA PHE A 61 -3.69 -3.01 -1.81
C PHE A 61 -2.73 -2.93 -2.99
N ASN A 62 -1.59 -2.29 -2.80
CA ASN A 62 -0.50 -2.25 -3.79
C ASN A 62 0.24 -3.61 -3.92
N GLU A 63 0.09 -4.51 -2.94
CA GLU A 63 0.76 -5.80 -2.87
C GLU A 63 -0.21 -6.96 -2.62
N LYS A 64 0.26 -8.19 -2.87
CA LYS A 64 -0.49 -9.39 -2.55
C LYS A 64 -0.60 -9.54 -1.04
N ILE A 65 -1.75 -10.01 -0.58
CA ILE A 65 -2.04 -10.19 0.84
C ILE A 65 -2.17 -11.68 1.18
N GLU A 66 -1.73 -12.03 2.39
CA GLU A 66 -1.92 -13.35 2.96
C GLU A 66 -3.34 -13.45 3.54
N GLY A 67 -4.28 -13.98 2.74
CA GLY A 67 -5.71 -14.00 3.06
C GLY A 67 -6.07 -14.62 4.40
N ALA A 68 -5.34 -15.66 4.83
CA ALA A 68 -5.54 -16.31 6.12
C ALA A 68 -5.27 -15.39 7.34
N TYR A 69 -4.57 -14.27 7.12
CA TYR A 69 -4.24 -13.28 8.15
C TYR A 69 -4.98 -11.95 7.94
N ALA A 70 -5.86 -11.86 6.94
CA ALA A 70 -6.67 -10.69 6.69
C ALA A 70 -7.86 -10.64 7.66
N SER A 71 -8.09 -9.49 8.28
CA SER A 71 -9.33 -9.18 8.98
C SER A 71 -9.87 -7.84 8.51
N VAL A 72 -11.20 -7.77 8.41
CA VAL A 72 -11.94 -6.54 8.15
C VAL A 72 -13.14 -6.56 9.10
N THR A 73 -13.33 -5.47 9.83
CA THR A 73 -14.44 -5.31 10.76
C THR A 73 -15.13 -3.98 10.47
N VAL A 74 -16.45 -3.99 10.37
CA VAL A 74 -17.24 -2.75 10.28
C VAL A 74 -17.89 -2.48 11.63
N LEU A 75 -17.69 -1.27 12.13
CA LEU A 75 -18.23 -0.80 13.40
C LEU A 75 -19.33 0.23 13.15
N ASP A 76 -20.38 0.19 13.97
CA ASP A 76 -21.40 1.25 14.05
C ASP A 76 -20.88 2.51 14.79
N SER A 77 -21.73 3.53 14.92
CA SER A 77 -21.39 4.76 15.65
C SER A 77 -21.10 4.57 17.13
N ASN A 78 -21.56 3.46 17.73
CA ASN A 78 -21.31 3.08 19.11
C ASN A 78 -20.05 2.21 19.25
N LYS A 79 -19.31 1.99 18.16
CA LYS A 79 -18.14 1.10 18.05
C LYS A 79 -18.47 -0.39 18.23
N ASN A 80 -19.73 -0.78 18.05
CA ASN A 80 -20.10 -2.19 18.05
C ASN A 80 -19.79 -2.80 16.67
N PRO A 81 -19.18 -3.98 16.60
CA PRO A 81 -19.02 -4.69 15.34
C PRO A 81 -20.39 -5.12 14.80
N ILE A 82 -20.60 -4.87 13.51
CA ILE A 82 -21.78 -5.33 12.76
C ILE A 82 -21.45 -6.51 11.83
N THR A 83 -20.19 -6.94 11.80
CA THR A 83 -19.69 -8.02 10.95
C THR A 83 -19.06 -9.10 11.82
N GLU A 84 -19.43 -10.35 11.57
CA GLU A 84 -18.90 -11.53 12.28
C GLU A 84 -18.03 -12.42 11.36
N ASN A 85 -18.08 -12.17 10.05
CA ASN A 85 -17.39 -12.99 9.04
C ASN A 85 -15.96 -12.50 8.81
N SER A 86 -15.09 -13.42 8.37
CA SER A 86 -13.76 -13.07 7.86
C SER A 86 -13.86 -12.57 6.41
N PRO A 87 -12.99 -11.65 5.98
CA PRO A 87 -12.92 -11.25 4.58
C PRO A 87 -12.38 -12.40 3.71
N GLU A 88 -12.74 -12.40 2.44
CA GLU A 88 -12.24 -13.34 1.45
C GLU A 88 -11.29 -12.62 0.48
N VAL A 89 -10.19 -13.27 0.10
CA VAL A 89 -9.36 -12.79 -1.01
C VAL A 89 -10.12 -12.98 -2.32
N VAL A 90 -10.11 -11.95 -3.16
CA VAL A 90 -10.78 -12.02 -4.46
C VAL A 90 -10.03 -12.99 -5.38
N PRO A 91 -10.67 -14.03 -5.95
CA PRO A 91 -9.99 -15.07 -6.72
C PRO A 91 -9.10 -14.56 -7.86
N ASP A 92 -9.57 -13.56 -8.59
CA ASP A 92 -8.86 -12.96 -9.73
C ASP A 92 -8.06 -11.71 -9.35
N ASP A 93 -8.05 -11.31 -8.07
CA ASP A 93 -7.31 -10.16 -7.57
C ASP A 93 -6.73 -10.44 -6.16
N PRO A 94 -5.55 -11.09 -6.07
CA PRO A 94 -4.93 -11.45 -4.80
C PRO A 94 -4.41 -10.26 -3.99
N LYS A 95 -4.58 -9.03 -4.49
CA LYS A 95 -4.30 -7.79 -3.79
C LYS A 95 -5.57 -7.16 -3.21
N SER A 96 -6.69 -7.87 -3.27
CA SER A 96 -7.97 -7.41 -2.79
C SER A 96 -8.62 -8.40 -1.86
N VAL A 97 -9.28 -7.86 -0.83
CA VAL A 97 -10.23 -8.60 -0.01
C VAL A 97 -11.62 -7.98 -0.11
N VAL A 98 -12.61 -8.84 -0.01
CA VAL A 98 -14.02 -8.49 0.08
C VAL A 98 -14.62 -9.03 1.37
N LEU A 99 -15.40 -8.20 2.05
CA LEU A 99 -16.21 -8.58 3.21
C LEU A 99 -17.66 -8.27 2.91
N ASN A 100 -18.50 -9.29 2.86
CA ASN A 100 -19.95 -9.11 2.82
C ASN A 100 -20.44 -8.61 4.20
N ILE A 101 -21.32 -7.60 4.18
CA ILE A 101 -21.86 -7.00 5.41
C ILE A 101 -23.38 -7.19 5.45
N PRO A 102 -24.01 -7.24 6.64
CA PRO A 102 -25.46 -7.26 6.73
C PRO A 102 -26.07 -5.97 6.19
N GLN A 103 -27.39 -5.94 6.03
CA GLN A 103 -28.09 -4.69 5.78
C GLN A 103 -27.87 -3.73 6.97
N ILE A 104 -27.56 -2.48 6.66
CA ILE A 104 -27.28 -1.44 7.64
C ILE A 104 -28.23 -0.26 7.47
N GLU A 105 -28.54 0.39 8.58
CA GLU A 105 -29.36 1.60 8.62
C GLU A 105 -28.54 2.85 8.22
N PRO A 106 -29.21 3.98 7.91
CA PRO A 106 -28.55 5.26 7.81
C PRO A 106 -27.73 5.61 9.06
N GLY A 107 -26.46 5.98 8.87
CA GLY A 107 -25.56 6.20 10.00
C GLY A 107 -24.10 6.41 9.58
N ARG A 108 -23.22 6.54 10.57
CA ARG A 108 -21.76 6.56 10.40
C ARG A 108 -21.20 5.19 10.76
N TYR A 109 -20.26 4.74 9.95
CA TYR A 109 -19.59 3.46 10.12
C TYR A 109 -18.08 3.62 10.01
N THR A 110 -17.35 2.82 10.76
CA THR A 110 -15.88 2.73 10.67
C THR A 110 -15.50 1.36 10.16
N VAL A 111 -14.74 1.32 9.06
CA VAL A 111 -14.07 0.11 8.59
C VAL A 111 -12.71 0.06 9.25
N GLN A 112 -12.42 -1.03 9.97
CA GLN A 112 -11.09 -1.37 10.45
C GLN A 112 -10.58 -2.58 9.67
N TYR A 113 -9.29 -2.60 9.36
CA TYR A 113 -8.68 -3.73 8.69
C TYR A 113 -7.28 -4.01 9.23
N ARG A 114 -6.92 -5.29 9.20
CA ARG A 114 -5.58 -5.81 9.45
C ARG A 114 -5.21 -6.74 8.31
N VAL A 115 -4.12 -6.47 7.61
CA VAL A 115 -3.65 -7.37 6.54
C VAL A 115 -2.15 -7.60 6.65
N MET A 116 -1.71 -8.77 6.20
CA MET A 116 -0.29 -9.12 6.11
C MET A 116 0.11 -9.20 4.64
N SER A 117 1.14 -8.48 4.22
CA SER A 117 1.75 -8.66 2.89
C SER A 117 2.53 -9.97 2.84
N VAL A 118 2.77 -10.47 1.63
CA VAL A 118 3.59 -11.67 1.37
C VAL A 118 5.04 -11.56 1.87
N ASP A 119 5.51 -10.35 2.19
CA ASP A 119 6.83 -10.11 2.78
C ASP A 119 6.84 -10.21 4.32
N GLY A 120 5.67 -10.48 4.93
CA GLY A 120 5.49 -10.71 6.36
C GLY A 120 5.13 -9.48 7.20
N HIS A 121 5.02 -8.28 6.60
CA HIS A 121 4.62 -7.09 7.35
C HIS A 121 3.11 -7.03 7.56
N VAL A 122 2.70 -6.75 8.80
CA VAL A 122 1.29 -6.52 9.16
C VAL A 122 1.00 -5.02 9.17
N ILE A 123 -0.09 -4.63 8.51
CA ILE A 123 -0.64 -3.28 8.57
C ILE A 123 -2.02 -3.29 9.23
N GLU A 124 -2.26 -2.31 10.09
CA GLU A 124 -3.54 -2.07 10.76
C GLU A 124 -3.94 -0.61 10.55
N SER A 125 -5.16 -0.38 10.10
CA SER A 125 -5.67 0.96 9.81
C SER A 125 -7.20 0.94 9.72
N GLY A 126 -7.80 2.10 9.51
CA GLY A 126 -9.23 2.21 9.34
C GLY A 126 -9.67 3.52 8.68
N PHE A 127 -10.91 3.55 8.24
CA PHE A 127 -11.53 4.74 7.66
C PHE A 127 -13.04 4.75 7.89
N ASP A 128 -13.62 5.93 7.82
CA ASP A 128 -15.07 6.10 7.99
C ASP A 128 -15.80 6.15 6.65
N PHE A 129 -17.06 5.75 6.66
CA PHE A 129 -18.06 6.14 5.66
C PHE A 129 -19.40 6.44 6.35
N SER A 130 -20.36 6.99 5.60
CA SER A 130 -21.70 7.26 6.10
C SER A 130 -22.76 6.89 5.06
N VAL A 131 -23.95 6.55 5.54
CA VAL A 131 -25.16 6.33 4.75
C VAL A 131 -26.15 7.42 5.12
N LYS A 132 -26.66 8.15 4.12
CA LYS A 132 -27.63 9.22 4.29
C LYS A 132 -28.98 8.65 4.74
N LYS A 133 -29.71 9.45 5.51
CA LYS A 133 -31.12 9.21 5.82
C LYS A 133 -31.99 9.40 4.59
#